data_AF-A0A4Y3QKJ5-F1
#
_entry.id   AF-A0A4Y3QKJ5-F1
#
_cell.length_a   1.000
_cell.length_b   1.000
_cell.length_c   1.000
_cell.angle_alpha   90.00
_cell.angle_beta   90.00
_cell.angle_gamma   90.00
#
_symmetry.space_group_name_H-M   'P 1'
#
loop_
_entity.id
_entity.type
_entity.pdbx_description
1 polymer ?
#
loop_
_entity_poly.entity_id
_entity_poly.type
_entity_poly.pdbx_seq_one_letter_code
_entity_poly.pdbx_strand_id
1 'polypeptide(L)'
;MGAERLSDTRALSVDGMTRVWLDSTEWDCCGDPFTLSDEVDFVVHRRTPSDEFVRDLGAELAATVGAFERRHPQATTNDRVQGRVTVIQIVLQDTVTRSSPVVPGTVHRGMT
;
A
#
# COMPACT_ATOMS: atom_id res chain seq x y z
N MET A 1 25.43 29.81 -2.30
CA MET A 1 25.40 28.40 -1.83
C MET A 1 24.18 28.31 -0.93
N GLY A 2 23.00 27.97 -1.43
CA GLY A 2 22.61 26.62 -1.89
C GLY A 2 22.06 25.88 -0.67
N ALA A 3 20.80 25.45 -0.56
CA ALA A 3 19.82 25.12 -1.58
C ALA A 3 18.39 25.44 -1.11
N GLU A 4 17.62 26.06 -1.99
CA GLU A 4 16.17 25.96 -2.04
C GLU A 4 15.76 24.50 -2.30
N ARG A 5 15.09 23.85 -1.34
CA ARG A 5 14.36 22.58 -1.54
C ARG A 5 12.86 22.83 -1.35
N LEU A 6 12.33 23.73 -2.18
CA LEU A 6 10.92 23.87 -2.45
C LEU A 6 10.72 23.52 -3.91
N SER A 7 10.31 22.27 -4.19
CA SER A 7 9.59 21.80 -5.39
C SER A 7 9.86 20.31 -5.56
N ASP A 8 8.99 19.44 -5.03
CA ASP A 8 8.77 18.12 -5.65
C ASP A 8 7.53 17.35 -5.13
N THR A 9 6.69 17.96 -4.28
CA THR A 9 5.39 17.35 -3.94
C THR A 9 4.35 17.52 -5.05
N ARG A 10 4.69 18.24 -6.14
CA ARG A 10 3.83 18.47 -7.30
C ARG A 10 3.98 17.40 -8.39
N ALA A 11 5.03 16.57 -8.33
CA ALA A 11 5.29 15.55 -9.33
C ALA A 11 4.52 14.23 -9.10
N LEU A 12 3.88 14.07 -7.92
CA LEU A 12 3.10 12.86 -7.60
C LEU A 12 1.60 12.99 -7.92
N SER A 13 1.17 14.14 -8.43
CA SER A 13 -0.17 14.33 -8.97
C SER A 13 -0.06 14.44 -10.49
N VAL A 14 -0.19 13.32 -11.17
CA VAL A 14 -0.54 13.33 -12.59
C VAL A 14 -1.95 13.97 -12.66
N ASP A 15 -2.03 15.21 -13.13
CA ASP A 15 -3.28 15.94 -13.46
C ASP A 15 -4.39 15.99 -12.39
N GLY A 16 -4.02 16.11 -11.11
CA GLY A 16 -5.01 16.21 -10.02
C GLY A 16 -5.71 14.89 -9.67
N MET A 17 -5.25 13.76 -10.21
CA MET A 17 -5.67 12.44 -9.74
C MET A 17 -4.87 12.02 -8.52
N THR A 18 -5.55 11.48 -7.51
CA THR A 18 -4.92 10.84 -6.35
C THR A 18 -5.12 9.33 -6.44
N ARG A 19 -4.03 8.58 -6.51
CA ARG A 19 -4.06 7.14 -6.36
C ARG A 19 -4.17 6.78 -4.88
N VAL A 20 -5.28 6.14 -4.50
CA VAL A 20 -5.52 5.65 -3.15
C VAL A 20 -5.25 4.15 -3.10
N TRP A 21 -4.45 3.71 -2.13
CA TRP A 21 -4.27 2.29 -1.85
C TRP A 21 -5.33 1.80 -0.86
N LEU A 22 -5.92 0.65 -1.19
CA LEU A 22 -6.83 -0.13 -0.37
C LEU A 22 -6.26 -1.54 -0.25
N ASP A 23 -6.24 -2.11 0.95
CA ASP A 23 -6.03 -3.56 1.10
C ASP A 23 -7.29 -4.35 0.69
N SER A 24 -7.18 -5.69 0.61
CA SER A 24 -8.29 -6.54 0.18
C SER A 24 -9.50 -6.46 1.12
N THR A 25 -9.26 -6.25 2.42
CA THR A 25 -10.33 -6.10 3.40
C THR A 25 -11.03 -4.76 3.24
N GLU A 26 -10.29 -3.69 2.95
CA GLU A 26 -10.83 -2.35 2.69
C GLU A 26 -11.63 -2.32 1.39
N TRP A 27 -11.18 -3.05 0.37
CA TRP A 27 -11.90 -3.24 -0.89
C TRP A 27 -13.25 -3.94 -0.72
N ASP A 28 -13.30 -5.02 0.06
CA ASP A 28 -14.48 -5.90 0.13
C ASP A 28 -15.57 -5.44 1.11
N CYS A 29 -15.34 -4.42 1.95
CA CYS A 29 -16.12 -4.30 3.18
C CYS A 29 -17.18 -3.20 3.29
N CYS A 30 -17.53 -2.56 2.17
CA CYS A 30 -18.66 -1.63 2.11
C CYS A 30 -19.72 -1.99 1.06
N GLY A 31 -19.63 -3.14 0.39
CA GLY A 31 -20.64 -3.56 -0.58
C GLY A 31 -20.00 -4.14 -1.84
N ASP A 32 -20.63 -3.85 -2.98
CA ASP A 32 -20.10 -4.24 -4.28
C ASP A 32 -18.74 -3.56 -4.56
N PRO A 33 -17.83 -4.22 -5.30
CA PRO A 33 -16.58 -3.61 -5.73
C PRO A 33 -16.82 -2.27 -6.43
N PHE A 34 -15.92 -1.30 -6.20
CA PHE A 34 -16.00 -0.02 -6.90
C PHE A 34 -15.99 -0.20 -8.42
N THR A 35 -16.75 0.63 -9.10
CA THR A 35 -16.80 0.73 -10.56
C THR A 35 -16.34 2.10 -11.03
N LEU A 36 -16.05 2.22 -12.32
CA LEU A 36 -15.67 3.50 -12.90
C LEU A 36 -16.82 4.51 -12.76
N SER A 37 -16.47 5.76 -12.48
CA SER A 37 -17.38 6.90 -12.23
C SER A 37 -18.10 6.93 -10.89
N ASP A 38 -17.95 5.90 -10.05
CA ASP A 38 -18.47 5.91 -8.68
C ASP A 38 -17.91 7.09 -7.90
N GLU A 39 -18.77 7.72 -7.11
CA GLU A 39 -18.36 8.76 -6.17
C GLU A 39 -17.77 8.11 -4.92
N VAL A 40 -16.59 8.57 -4.52
CA VAL A 40 -15.86 8.05 -3.35
C VAL A 40 -15.51 9.18 -2.39
N ASP A 41 -15.48 8.82 -1.11
CA ASP A 41 -15.05 9.70 -0.03
C ASP A 41 -14.22 8.91 0.99
N PHE A 42 -12.92 8.82 0.74
CA PHE A 42 -11.99 8.06 1.57
C PHE A 42 -11.41 8.91 2.69
N VAL A 43 -11.34 8.33 3.88
CA VAL A 43 -10.61 8.92 5.01
C VAL A 43 -9.15 8.50 4.91
N VAL A 44 -8.26 9.47 4.86
CA VAL A 44 -6.83 9.19 4.68
C VAL A 44 -6.21 8.84 6.03
N HIS A 45 -5.63 7.64 6.11
CA HIS A 45 -4.86 7.22 7.26
C HIS A 45 -3.45 7.81 7.25
N ARG A 46 -2.81 7.78 6.07
CA ARG A 46 -1.45 8.30 5.86
C ARG A 46 -1.21 8.66 4.40
N ARG A 47 -0.31 9.62 4.18
CA ARG A 47 0.15 10.06 2.86
C ARG A 47 1.51 9.47 2.46
N THR A 48 2.20 8.83 3.40
CA THR A 48 3.52 8.24 3.18
C THR A 48 3.43 6.72 3.28
N PRO A 49 4.06 5.97 2.35
CA PRO A 49 4.15 4.51 2.43
C PRO A 49 4.88 4.04 3.70
N SER A 50 4.51 2.88 4.26
CA SER A 50 5.36 2.23 5.28
C SER A 50 6.56 1.53 4.66
N ASP A 51 7.61 1.34 5.45
CA ASP A 51 8.75 0.50 5.10
C ASP A 51 8.33 -0.91 4.68
N GLU A 52 7.35 -1.51 5.38
CA GLU A 52 6.77 -2.80 5.02
C GLU A 52 6.13 -2.79 3.62
N PHE A 53 5.35 -1.75 3.30
CA PHE A 53 4.73 -1.62 1.99
C PHE A 53 5.80 -1.52 0.89
N VAL A 54 6.83 -0.70 1.12
CA VAL A 54 7.94 -0.53 0.17
C VAL A 54 8.74 -1.83 0.01
N ARG A 55 8.97 -2.56 1.10
CA ARG A 55 9.68 -3.84 1.10
C ARG A 55 8.93 -4.89 0.30
N ASP A 56 7.61 -4.96 0.46
CA ASP A 56 6.81 -6.06 -0.08
C ASP A 56 6.36 -5.78 -1.54
N LEU A 57 6.08 -4.52 -1.88
CA LEU A 57 5.53 -4.12 -3.18
C LEU A 57 6.46 -3.24 -4.03
N GLY A 58 7.61 -2.84 -3.48
CA GLY A 58 8.63 -2.07 -4.18
C GLY A 58 8.43 -0.56 -4.15
N ALA A 59 9.55 0.16 -4.22
CA ALA A 59 9.58 1.62 -4.16
C ALA A 59 8.92 2.30 -5.37
N GLU A 60 8.96 1.68 -6.55
CA GLU A 60 8.36 2.23 -7.76
C GLU A 60 6.84 2.34 -7.63
N LEU A 61 6.16 1.26 -7.20
CA LEU A 61 4.73 1.29 -6.94
C LEU A 61 4.41 2.26 -5.80
N ALA A 62 5.16 2.21 -4.71
CA ALA A 62 4.97 3.09 -3.55
C ALA A 62 5.03 4.58 -3.90
N ALA A 63 5.92 4.98 -4.82
CA ALA A 63 6.04 6.35 -5.29
C ALA A 63 4.78 6.85 -6.01
N THR A 64 3.95 5.96 -6.56
CA THR A 64 2.71 6.35 -7.26
C THR A 64 1.51 6.50 -6.34
N VAL A 65 1.59 6.04 -5.09
CA VAL A 65 0.46 6.05 -4.15
C VAL A 65 0.47 7.36 -3.36
N GLY A 66 -0.59 8.16 -3.51
CA GLY A 66 -0.72 9.46 -2.85
C GLY A 66 -1.52 9.44 -1.55
N ALA A 67 -2.21 8.34 -1.26
CA ALA A 67 -2.95 8.15 -0.03
C ALA A 67 -3.13 6.66 0.28
N PHE A 68 -3.15 6.34 1.56
CA PHE A 68 -3.56 5.04 2.07
C PHE A 68 -4.82 5.27 2.89
N GLU A 69 -5.89 4.59 2.50
CA GLU A 69 -7.07 4.48 3.35
C GLU A 69 -6.72 3.61 4.55
N ARG A 70 -7.46 3.77 5.64
CA ARG A 70 -7.57 2.71 6.63
C ARG A 70 -8.99 2.68 7.12
N ARG A 71 -9.61 1.53 6.98
CA ARG A 71 -10.98 1.33 7.43
C ARG A 71 -11.15 1.74 8.90
N HIS A 72 -12.11 2.63 9.15
CA HIS A 72 -12.51 3.12 10.47
C HIS A 72 -11.33 3.54 11.36
N PRO A 73 -10.68 4.70 11.10
CA PRO A 73 -9.73 5.20 12.06
C PRO A 73 -10.46 5.43 13.39
N GLN A 74 -9.92 4.90 14.51
CA GLN A 74 -10.45 5.20 15.85
C GLN A 74 -10.43 6.71 16.15
N ALA A 75 -9.63 7.48 15.41
CA ALA A 75 -9.53 8.92 15.50
C ALA A 75 -10.23 9.61 14.32
N THR A 76 -10.97 10.67 14.62
CA THR A 76 -11.51 11.59 13.63
C THR A 76 -10.37 12.36 12.96
N THR A 77 -10.05 12.03 11.72
CA THR A 77 -9.20 12.85 10.86
C THR A 77 -10.05 13.58 9.82
N ASN A 78 -9.69 14.82 9.53
CA ASN A 78 -10.29 15.63 8.48
C ASN A 78 -9.57 15.48 7.13
N ASP A 79 -8.49 14.68 7.07
CA ASP A 79 -7.81 14.41 5.80
C ASP A 79 -8.61 13.37 4.99
N ARG A 80 -9.06 13.78 3.80
CA ARG A 80 -9.97 12.99 2.96
C ARG A 80 -9.57 13.08 1.49
N VAL A 81 -9.96 12.07 0.73
CA VAL A 81 -9.91 12.06 -0.74
C VAL A 81 -11.32 11.87 -1.25
N GLN A 82 -11.86 12.90 -1.88
CA GLN A 82 -13.19 12.92 -2.48
C GLN A 82 -13.07 13.06 -3.99
N GLY A 83 -13.85 12.29 -4.74
CA GLY A 83 -13.82 12.37 -6.20
C GLY A 83 -14.59 11.24 -6.88
N ARG A 84 -14.25 11.02 -8.15
CA ARG A 84 -14.79 9.92 -8.96
C ARG A 84 -13.71 8.94 -9.33
N VAL A 85 -14.05 7.65 -9.32
CA VAL A 85 -13.14 6.58 -9.74
C VAL A 85 -12.91 6.66 -11.25
N THR A 86 -11.67 6.91 -11.68
CA THR A 86 -11.30 6.99 -13.10
C THR A 86 -10.50 5.76 -13.56
N VAL A 87 -9.82 5.09 -12.63
CA VAL A 87 -8.99 3.91 -12.88
C VAL A 87 -9.08 2.98 -11.67
N ILE A 88 -9.16 1.68 -11.92
CA ILE A 88 -9.03 0.63 -10.91
C ILE A 88 -7.84 -0.24 -11.32
N GLN A 89 -6.88 -0.42 -10.42
CA GLN A 89 -5.75 -1.31 -10.63
C GLN A 89 -5.69 -2.33 -9.49
N ILE A 90 -5.78 -3.61 -9.87
CA ILE A 90 -5.60 -4.73 -8.96
C ILE A 90 -4.12 -5.08 -8.92
N VAL A 91 -3.55 -5.16 -7.73
CA VAL A 91 -2.16 -5.60 -7.52
C VAL A 91 -2.19 -6.95 -6.82
N LEU A 92 -1.55 -7.94 -7.45
CA LEU A 92 -1.40 -9.28 -6.91
C LEU A 92 0.08 -9.50 -6.58
N GLN A 93 0.35 -9.96 -5.36
CA GLN A 93 1.70 -10.30 -4.91
C GLN A 93 1.79 -11.82 -4.70
N ASP A 94 2.47 -12.50 -5.60
CA ASP A 94 2.80 -13.91 -5.43
C ASP A 94 3.98 -14.05 -4.47
N THR A 95 3.74 -14.65 -3.29
CA THR A 95 4.79 -14.89 -2.31
C THR A 95 5.34 -16.31 -2.45
N VAL A 96 6.60 -16.44 -2.87
CA VAL A 96 7.30 -17.75 -2.89
C VAL A 96 8.03 -17.95 -1.58
N THR A 97 7.43 -18.72 -0.67
CA THR A 97 8.10 -19.10 0.58
C THR A 97 9.20 -20.11 0.29
N ARG A 98 10.47 -19.70 0.45
CA ARG A 98 11.61 -20.63 0.36
C ARG A 98 11.73 -21.40 1.68
N SER A 99 11.23 -22.63 1.71
CA SER A 99 11.54 -23.57 2.80
C SER A 99 13.04 -23.89 2.76
N SER A 100 13.77 -23.60 3.84
CA SER A 100 15.14 -24.08 3.98
C SER A 100 15.11 -25.60 4.17
N PRO A 101 15.98 -26.37 3.49
CA PRO A 101 16.07 -27.80 3.75
C PRO A 101 16.49 -28.01 5.21
N VAL A 102 15.67 -28.74 5.98
CA VAL A 102 16.08 -29.29 7.27
C VAL A 102 17.23 -30.24 6.97
N VAL A 103 18.46 -29.88 7.34
CA VAL A 103 19.56 -30.83 7.40
C VAL A 103 19.28 -31.71 8.62
N PRO A 104 18.99 -33.01 8.45
CA PRO A 104 18.84 -33.89 9.61
C PRO A 104 20.18 -33.93 10.33
N GLY A 105 20.18 -33.54 11.61
CA GLY A 105 21.37 -33.58 12.45
C GLY A 105 21.96 -34.99 12.45
N THR A 106 23.26 -35.09 12.19
CA THR A 106 24.04 -36.31 12.38
C THR A 106 23.90 -36.75 13.83
N VAL A 107 23.16 -37.83 14.06
CA VAL A 107 23.14 -38.53 15.35
C VAL A 107 24.53 -39.17 15.55
N HIS A 108 25.37 -38.56 16.37
CA HIS A 108 26.54 -39.25 16.89
C HIS A 108 26.07 -40.35 17.85
N ARG A 109 26.11 -41.60 17.39
CA ARG A 109 26.04 -42.77 18.27
C ARG A 109 27.26 -42.77 19.18
N GLY A 110 27.09 -42.33 20.43
CA GLY A 110 28.02 -42.63 21.50
C GLY A 110 27.90 -44.10 21.89
N MET A 111 28.90 -44.89 21.50
CA MET A 111 29.24 -46.15 22.15
C MET A 111 30.16 -45.80 23.32
N THR A 112 29.73 -46.04 24.56
CA THR A 112 30.48 -46.74 25.62
C THR A 112 29.50 -47.09 26.72
#